data_AF-A0A954UZZ7-F1
#
_entry.id   AF-A0A954UZZ7-F1
#
_cell.length_a   1.000
_cell.length_b   1.000
_cell.length_c   1.000
_cell.angle_alpha   90.00
_cell.angle_beta   90.00
_cell.angle_gamma   90.00
#
_symmetry.space_group_name_H-M   'P 1'
#
loop_
_entity.id
_entity.type
_entity.pdbx_description
1 polymer ?
#
loop_
_entity_poly.entity_id
_entity_poly.type
_entity_poly.pdbx_seq_one_letter_code
_entity_poly.pdbx_strand_id
1 'polypeptide(L)'
;LAVVGEAIGNLAPSEVSWGSGTTTIAVNRRENPAANVPQWRTEGNLKGPSDYDVPVLAVRDANEKLTAVLFGYACHATTLSGYQWSGDYPGYAQIDLEKAHPGCVALFFAGCGADQNPLPRGTVEIAEHYGERLATAVDTVLMTSQMHPVEGALRTAYAEIELPLDTLPTREQIELNAKSENHYEVSRATMLLEQIDNGMPLSQTYPYPVSAWSIGDDLQFVTLGGEVVVDYAIRLKSELAGASTWVAGYSNDVMAYIPSRRVLAEGGYEGGGAMVYYGLPSVWSPEIENDIVGEVHRQVELVAPQGTTVIELQSLRP
;
A
#
# COMPACT_ATOMS: atom_id res chain seq x y z
N LEU A 1 0.67 1.13 -21.95
CA LEU A 1 1.91 1.72 -22.51
C LEU A 1 1.74 3.15 -23.03
N ALA A 2 0.55 3.61 -23.46
CA ALA A 2 0.38 4.98 -24.01
C ALA A 2 0.84 6.11 -23.06
N VAL A 3 0.37 6.12 -21.81
CA VAL A 3 0.79 7.10 -20.78
C VAL A 3 2.30 7.10 -20.55
N VAL A 4 2.93 5.91 -20.51
CA VAL A 4 4.39 5.80 -20.35
C VAL A 4 5.11 6.39 -21.57
N GLY A 5 4.62 6.10 -22.78
CA GLY A 5 5.18 6.67 -24.01
C GLY A 5 5.05 8.19 -24.06
N GLU A 6 3.92 8.74 -23.60
CA GLU A 6 3.70 10.19 -23.49
C GLU A 6 4.66 10.83 -22.48
N ALA A 7 4.83 10.22 -21.30
CA ALA A 7 5.78 10.70 -20.30
C ALA A 7 7.23 10.71 -20.83
N ILE A 8 7.65 9.66 -21.53
CA ILE A 8 8.97 9.59 -22.18
C ILE A 8 9.10 10.64 -23.30
N GLY A 9 8.03 10.89 -24.05
CA GLY A 9 8.01 11.91 -25.11
C GLY A 9 8.14 13.35 -24.57
N ASN A 10 7.80 13.57 -23.30
CA ASN A 10 7.79 14.87 -22.64
C ASN A 10 8.95 15.06 -21.64
N LEU A 11 10.05 14.31 -21.79
CA LEU A 11 11.23 14.49 -20.94
C LEU A 11 11.78 15.92 -21.02
N ALA A 12 12.04 16.52 -19.87
CA ALA A 12 12.62 17.85 -19.74
C ALA A 12 13.54 17.91 -18.51
N PRO A 13 14.51 18.84 -18.48
CA PRO A 13 15.25 19.15 -17.25
C PRO A 13 14.29 19.59 -16.14
N SER A 14 14.43 19.00 -14.96
CA SER A 14 13.59 19.30 -13.80
C SER A 14 14.38 19.19 -12.50
N GLU A 15 13.93 19.93 -11.50
CA GLU A 15 14.34 19.77 -10.11
C GLU A 15 13.34 18.88 -9.39
N VAL A 16 13.85 17.95 -8.59
CA VAL A 16 13.03 17.02 -7.80
C VAL A 16 13.36 17.22 -6.34
N SER A 17 12.33 17.32 -5.51
CA SER A 17 12.46 17.39 -4.06
C SER A 17 11.36 16.59 -3.39
N TRP A 18 11.59 16.19 -2.14
CA TRP A 18 10.63 15.39 -1.38
C TRP A 18 10.39 15.96 0.01
N GLY A 19 9.26 15.59 0.59
CA GLY A 19 8.91 15.89 1.97
C GLY A 19 7.84 14.94 2.48
N SER A 20 7.48 15.08 3.75
CA SER A 20 6.39 14.30 4.35
C SER A 20 5.47 15.22 5.15
N GLY A 21 4.18 15.17 4.83
CA GLY A 21 3.11 15.81 5.56
C GLY A 21 2.39 14.80 6.45
N THR A 22 1.25 15.20 7.03
CA THR A 22 0.39 14.28 7.76
C THR A 22 -1.09 14.58 7.51
N THR A 23 -1.92 13.54 7.53
CA THR A 23 -3.38 13.68 7.64
C THR A 23 -4.00 12.48 8.34
N THR A 24 -5.13 12.70 9.00
CA THR A 24 -5.80 11.72 9.87
C THR A 24 -7.14 11.26 9.29
N ILE A 25 -7.21 11.06 7.97
CA ILE A 25 -8.40 10.54 7.29
C ILE A 25 -8.58 9.05 7.64
N ALA A 26 -7.50 8.29 7.56
CA ALA A 26 -7.42 6.86 7.85
C ALA A 26 -7.86 6.53 9.28
N VAL A 27 -8.53 5.39 9.42
CA VAL A 27 -8.88 4.76 10.69
C VAL A 27 -8.69 3.26 10.57
N ASN A 28 -8.00 2.65 11.53
CA ASN A 28 -7.89 1.20 11.59
C ASN A 28 -9.29 0.57 11.76
N ARG A 29 -9.78 -0.14 10.76
CA ARG A 29 -11.18 -0.63 10.74
C ARG A 29 -11.40 -1.87 11.60
N ARG A 30 -10.33 -2.51 12.09
CA ARG A 30 -10.40 -3.77 12.86
C ARG A 30 -10.90 -3.55 14.28
N GLU A 31 -10.50 -2.45 14.91
CA GLU A 31 -10.83 -2.13 16.30
C GLU A 31 -11.79 -0.96 16.48
N ASN A 32 -12.15 -0.28 15.39
CA ASN A 32 -12.96 0.94 15.42
C ASN A 32 -14.26 0.78 14.61
N PRO A 33 -15.37 0.36 15.25
CA PRO A 33 -16.67 0.27 14.58
C PRO A 33 -17.08 1.63 14.00
N ALA A 34 -17.47 1.65 12.72
CA ALA A 34 -17.73 2.89 11.98
C ALA A 34 -18.71 3.86 12.67
N ALA A 35 -19.71 3.34 13.37
CA ALA A 35 -20.69 4.14 14.10
C ALA A 35 -20.07 4.94 15.27
N ASN A 36 -18.99 4.43 15.88
CA ASN A 36 -18.36 5.04 17.04
C ASN A 36 -17.22 6.01 16.65
N VAL A 37 -16.68 5.88 15.44
CA VAL A 37 -15.52 6.64 14.97
C VAL A 37 -15.68 8.15 15.13
N PRO A 38 -16.82 8.80 14.77
CA PRO A 38 -16.95 10.25 14.93
C PRO A 38 -16.70 10.71 16.36
N GLN A 39 -17.29 10.03 17.35
CA GLN A 39 -17.10 10.35 18.77
C GLN A 39 -15.67 10.01 19.23
N TRP A 40 -15.20 8.80 18.96
CA TRP A 40 -13.89 8.34 19.43
C TRP A 40 -12.74 9.16 18.85
N ARG A 41 -12.90 9.67 17.62
CA ARG A 41 -11.93 10.58 17.01
C ARG A 41 -11.82 11.89 17.79
N THR A 42 -12.94 12.49 18.20
CA THR A 42 -12.93 13.73 19.00
C THR A 42 -12.34 13.51 20.39
N GLU A 43 -12.53 12.31 20.95
CA GLU A 43 -12.02 11.96 22.28
C GLU A 43 -10.56 11.46 22.27
N GLY A 44 -9.96 11.24 21.10
CA GLY A 44 -8.61 10.64 20.98
C GLY A 44 -8.56 9.15 21.32
N ASN A 45 -9.69 8.45 21.19
CA ASN A 45 -9.88 7.05 21.61
C ASN A 45 -9.84 6.05 20.45
N LEU A 46 -9.35 6.44 19.26
CA LEU A 46 -9.15 5.51 18.15
C LEU A 46 -8.05 4.50 18.49
N LYS A 47 -8.29 3.24 18.12
CA LYS A 47 -7.42 2.10 18.42
C LYS A 47 -6.68 1.58 17.19
N GLY A 48 -5.70 0.73 17.43
CA GLY A 48 -4.92 0.08 16.40
C GLY A 48 -3.85 0.99 15.78
N PRO A 49 -2.92 0.39 15.01
CA PRO A 49 -1.93 1.13 14.28
C PRO A 49 -2.56 1.89 13.10
N SER A 50 -1.98 3.06 12.81
CA SER A 50 -2.24 3.84 11.61
C SER A 50 -0.96 4.53 11.15
N ASP A 51 -0.81 4.68 9.85
CA ASP A 51 0.23 5.48 9.22
C ASP A 51 -0.41 6.75 8.67
N TYR A 52 -0.11 7.88 9.30
CA TYR A 52 -0.69 9.18 8.95
C TYR A 52 0.20 10.00 8.02
N ASP A 53 1.36 9.48 7.63
CA ASP A 53 2.28 10.19 6.77
C ASP A 53 1.68 10.41 5.38
N VAL A 54 1.95 11.59 4.84
CA VAL A 54 1.65 11.96 3.45
C VAL A 54 2.99 12.22 2.76
N PRO A 55 3.64 11.19 2.22
CA PRO A 55 4.85 11.38 1.41
C PRO A 55 4.52 12.22 0.17
N VAL A 56 5.41 13.16 -0.18
CA VAL A 56 5.25 14.07 -1.32
C VAL A 56 6.57 14.17 -2.07
N LEU A 57 6.54 13.95 -3.40
CA LEU A 57 7.60 14.25 -4.34
C LEU A 57 7.12 15.39 -5.24
N ALA A 58 7.85 16.50 -5.27
CA ALA A 58 7.60 17.61 -6.18
C ALA A 58 8.57 17.55 -7.36
N VAL A 59 8.06 17.80 -8.56
CA VAL A 59 8.85 17.98 -9.78
C VAL A 59 8.60 19.38 -10.31
N ARG A 60 9.66 20.18 -10.43
CA ARG A 60 9.61 21.57 -10.91
C ARG A 60 10.44 21.75 -12.16
N ASP A 61 9.96 22.59 -13.08
CA ASP A 61 10.72 22.98 -14.26
C ASP A 61 11.79 24.04 -13.92
N ALA A 62 12.56 24.44 -14.93
CA ALA A 62 13.61 25.46 -14.80
C ALA A 62 13.11 26.87 -14.42
N ASN A 63 11.80 27.11 -14.42
CA ASN A 63 11.16 28.35 -13.94
C ASN A 63 10.51 28.15 -12.56
N GLU A 64 10.88 27.09 -11.84
CA GLU A 64 10.35 26.68 -10.53
C GLU A 64 8.85 26.31 -10.54
N LYS A 65 8.25 26.18 -11.74
CA LYS A 65 6.84 25.80 -11.87
C LYS A 65 6.67 24.32 -11.55
N LEU A 66 5.71 23.99 -10.67
CA LEU A 66 5.34 22.60 -10.40
C LEU A 66 4.71 21.96 -11.65
N THR A 67 5.34 20.88 -12.15
CA THR A 67 4.88 20.14 -13.34
C THR A 67 4.33 18.77 -12.99
N ALA A 68 4.76 18.18 -11.87
CA ALA A 68 4.15 16.97 -11.34
C ALA A 68 4.29 16.92 -9.81
N VAL A 69 3.35 16.24 -9.18
CA VAL A 69 3.42 15.87 -7.76
C VAL A 69 3.03 14.40 -7.60
N LEU A 70 3.90 13.60 -6.98
CA LEU A 70 3.59 12.25 -6.54
C LEU A 70 3.33 12.29 -5.04
N PHE A 71 2.23 11.73 -4.58
CA PHE A 71 1.90 11.67 -3.17
C PHE A 71 1.27 10.32 -2.81
N GLY A 72 1.38 9.94 -1.55
CA GLY A 72 0.84 8.67 -1.06
C GLY A 72 0.04 8.81 0.21
N TYR A 73 -0.82 7.82 0.48
CA TYR A 73 -1.53 7.71 1.74
C TYR A 73 -1.97 6.26 2.02
N ALA A 74 -1.83 5.80 3.27
CA ALA A 74 -2.18 4.46 3.69
C ALA A 74 -3.67 4.35 4.08
N CYS A 75 -4.57 4.37 3.08
CA CYS A 75 -6.01 4.26 3.31
C CYS A 75 -6.76 3.72 2.08
N HIS A 76 -7.72 2.83 2.28
CA HIS A 76 -8.59 2.32 1.22
C HIS A 76 -9.42 3.43 0.55
N ALA A 77 -9.43 3.48 -0.78
CA ALA A 77 -10.37 4.26 -1.59
C ALA A 77 -11.80 3.67 -1.54
N THR A 78 -12.42 3.71 -0.35
CA THR A 78 -13.73 3.10 -0.06
C THR A 78 -14.68 4.07 0.62
N THR A 79 -14.55 5.37 0.33
CA THR A 79 -15.52 6.36 0.83
C THR A 79 -16.89 6.17 0.16
N LEU A 80 -16.91 5.76 -1.12
CA LEU A 80 -18.12 5.56 -1.90
C LEU A 80 -18.50 4.08 -2.00
N SER A 81 -19.80 3.83 -2.28
CA SER A 81 -20.36 2.49 -2.50
C SER A 81 -21.41 2.45 -3.63
N GLY A 82 -21.42 3.50 -4.47
CA GLY A 82 -22.29 3.60 -5.64
C GLY A 82 -21.76 2.83 -6.85
N TYR A 83 -22.53 2.84 -7.94
CA TYR A 83 -22.14 2.21 -9.22
C TYR A 83 -21.56 3.20 -10.23
N GLN A 84 -21.38 4.46 -9.84
CA GLN A 84 -20.78 5.50 -10.66
C GLN A 84 -19.26 5.38 -10.67
N TRP A 85 -18.66 5.72 -11.80
CA TRP A 85 -17.22 5.77 -11.95
C TRP A 85 -16.67 6.96 -11.15
N SER A 86 -15.71 6.70 -10.27
CA SER A 86 -15.09 7.72 -9.43
C SER A 86 -13.70 7.26 -9.02
N GLY A 87 -12.78 8.23 -8.88
CA GLY A 87 -11.48 7.99 -8.26
C GLY A 87 -11.51 8.00 -6.73
N ASP A 88 -12.70 8.14 -6.11
CA ASP A 88 -12.89 8.27 -4.66
C ASP A 88 -12.05 9.42 -4.07
N TYR A 89 -11.76 9.42 -2.76
CA TYR A 89 -10.99 10.49 -2.13
C TYR A 89 -9.61 10.75 -2.79
N PRO A 90 -8.83 9.75 -3.29
CA PRO A 90 -7.57 10.03 -3.97
C PRO A 90 -7.79 10.80 -5.27
N GLY A 91 -8.81 10.42 -6.05
CA GLY A 91 -9.17 11.12 -7.27
C GLY A 91 -9.59 12.57 -7.02
N TYR A 92 -10.35 12.83 -5.95
CA TYR A 92 -10.68 14.20 -5.55
C TYR A 92 -9.44 14.99 -5.11
N ALA A 93 -8.50 14.36 -4.39
CA ALA A 93 -7.23 15.00 -4.04
C ALA A 93 -6.41 15.38 -5.29
N GLN A 94 -6.34 14.49 -6.28
CA GLN A 94 -5.68 14.78 -7.56
C GLN A 94 -6.35 15.97 -8.28
N ILE A 95 -7.68 15.96 -8.38
CA ILE A 95 -8.46 17.04 -9.00
C ILE A 95 -8.18 18.39 -8.33
N ASP A 96 -8.16 18.42 -7.00
CA ASP A 96 -7.97 19.68 -6.27
C ASP A 96 -6.52 20.19 -6.37
N LEU A 97 -5.52 19.30 -6.35
CA LEU A 97 -4.13 19.65 -6.61
C LEU A 97 -3.92 20.20 -8.04
N GLU A 98 -4.52 19.58 -9.04
CA GLU A 98 -4.42 20.02 -10.45
C GLU A 98 -5.12 21.37 -10.69
N LYS A 99 -6.21 21.66 -9.97
CA LYS A 99 -6.85 22.99 -9.96
C LYS A 99 -5.96 24.03 -9.28
N ALA A 100 -5.35 23.69 -8.14
CA ALA A 100 -4.50 24.59 -7.37
C ALA A 100 -3.17 24.91 -8.08
N HIS A 101 -2.64 23.96 -8.86
CA HIS A 101 -1.38 24.08 -9.60
C HIS A 101 -1.56 23.86 -11.11
N PRO A 102 -2.03 24.87 -11.87
CA PRO A 102 -2.33 24.70 -13.30
C PRO A 102 -1.15 24.19 -14.15
N GLY A 103 -1.35 23.03 -14.77
CA GLY A 103 -0.35 22.34 -15.60
C GLY A 103 0.56 21.38 -14.82
N CYS A 104 0.29 21.16 -13.53
CA CYS A 104 0.83 20.04 -12.77
C CYS A 104 -0.01 18.78 -13.05
N VAL A 105 0.66 17.62 -13.10
CA VAL A 105 0.00 16.29 -13.05
C VAL A 105 0.08 15.74 -11.62
N ALA A 106 -1.06 15.44 -11.00
CA ALA A 106 -1.10 14.88 -9.66
C ALA A 106 -1.19 13.35 -9.71
N LEU A 107 -0.26 12.66 -9.06
CA LEU A 107 -0.15 11.20 -9.04
C LEU A 107 -0.29 10.68 -7.62
N PHE A 108 -1.21 9.75 -7.41
CA PHE A 108 -1.41 9.09 -6.13
C PHE A 108 -0.86 7.66 -6.14
N PHE A 109 -0.19 7.26 -5.06
CA PHE A 109 0.09 5.85 -4.78
C PHE A 109 -0.60 5.40 -3.48
N ALA A 110 -1.18 4.20 -3.51
CA ALA A 110 -1.80 3.61 -2.34
C ALA A 110 -0.74 3.04 -1.40
N GLY A 111 -0.67 3.57 -0.17
CA GLY A 111 0.17 3.00 0.88
C GLY A 111 -0.39 1.66 1.41
N CYS A 112 0.29 1.08 2.42
CA CYS A 112 -0.20 -0.10 3.13
C CYS A 112 -1.44 0.21 3.98
N GLY A 113 -2.60 0.34 3.34
CA GLY A 113 -3.84 0.79 3.93
C GLY A 113 -4.94 -0.26 4.01
N ALA A 114 -4.62 -1.55 3.86
CA ALA A 114 -5.64 -2.60 3.69
C ALA A 114 -6.58 -2.76 4.91
N ASP A 115 -6.10 -2.42 6.10
CA ASP A 115 -6.91 -2.38 7.33
C ASP A 115 -7.30 -0.95 7.73
N GLN A 116 -7.12 0.04 6.84
CA GLN A 116 -7.39 1.46 7.08
C GLN A 116 -8.54 1.95 6.18
N ASN A 117 -9.63 2.42 6.79
CA ASN A 117 -10.77 3.01 6.05
C ASN A 117 -10.90 4.52 6.29
N PRO A 118 -11.41 5.27 5.30
CA PRO A 118 -11.85 6.64 5.49
C PRO A 118 -13.22 6.60 6.20
N LEU A 119 -13.27 7.12 7.44
CA LEU A 119 -14.49 7.06 8.27
C LEU A 119 -14.80 8.43 8.90
N PRO A 120 -16.07 8.92 8.80
CA PRO A 120 -17.24 8.31 8.16
C PRO A 120 -17.18 8.18 6.62
N ARG A 121 -18.15 7.51 6.00
CA ARG A 121 -18.21 7.29 4.55
C ARG A 121 -19.64 7.22 4.02
N GLY A 122 -19.82 7.25 2.71
CA GLY A 122 -21.09 6.94 2.05
C GLY A 122 -21.66 8.02 1.12
N THR A 123 -21.04 9.20 1.04
CA THR A 123 -21.49 10.27 0.14
C THR A 123 -20.33 10.89 -0.64
N VAL A 124 -20.66 11.51 -1.79
CA VAL A 124 -19.69 12.21 -2.63
C VAL A 124 -19.04 13.37 -1.88
N GLU A 125 -19.83 14.11 -1.10
CA GLU A 125 -19.37 15.26 -0.32
C GLU A 125 -18.31 14.84 0.73
N ILE A 126 -18.44 13.64 1.30
CA ILE A 126 -17.44 13.10 2.23
C ILE A 126 -16.15 12.73 1.47
N ALA A 127 -16.26 12.15 0.27
CA ALA A 127 -15.10 11.81 -0.55
C ALA A 127 -14.35 13.07 -1.03
N GLU A 128 -15.08 14.10 -1.45
CA GLU A 128 -14.54 15.42 -1.78
C GLU A 128 -13.83 16.03 -0.57
N HIS A 129 -14.46 16.01 0.61
CA HIS A 129 -13.85 16.53 1.84
C HIS A 129 -12.55 15.80 2.23
N TYR A 130 -12.47 14.48 2.04
CA TYR A 130 -11.22 13.75 2.25
C TYR A 130 -10.18 14.04 1.17
N GLY A 131 -10.61 14.22 -0.08
CA GLY A 131 -9.75 14.70 -1.16
C GLY A 131 -9.11 16.05 -0.82
N GLU A 132 -9.93 17.03 -0.42
CA GLU A 132 -9.50 18.37 0.00
C GLU A 132 -8.50 18.30 1.17
N ARG A 133 -8.77 17.47 2.18
CA ARG A 133 -7.86 17.30 3.33
C ARG A 133 -6.52 16.70 2.93
N LEU A 134 -6.50 15.75 2.00
CA LEU A 134 -5.27 15.15 1.52
C LEU A 134 -4.50 16.14 0.62
N ALA A 135 -5.18 16.82 -0.30
CA ALA A 135 -4.60 17.88 -1.12
C ALA A 135 -4.00 19.01 -0.27
N THR A 136 -4.70 19.44 0.78
CA THR A 136 -4.19 20.44 1.73
C THR A 136 -2.92 19.98 2.45
N ALA A 137 -2.85 18.70 2.84
CA ALA A 137 -1.64 18.14 3.46
C ALA A 137 -0.46 18.16 2.48
N VAL A 138 -0.71 17.82 1.21
CA VAL A 138 0.30 17.90 0.13
C VAL A 138 0.73 19.35 -0.10
N ASP A 139 -0.20 20.28 -0.26
CA ASP A 139 0.09 21.71 -0.48
C ASP A 139 0.87 22.32 0.68
N THR A 140 0.54 21.94 1.91
CA THR A 140 1.29 22.37 3.09
C THR A 140 2.77 21.99 2.97
N VAL A 141 3.07 20.76 2.51
CA VAL A 141 4.45 20.31 2.27
C VAL A 141 5.10 21.12 1.14
N LEU A 142 4.39 21.29 0.01
CA LEU A 142 4.88 22.03 -1.16
C LEU A 142 5.20 23.51 -0.86
N MET A 143 4.54 24.10 0.14
CA MET A 143 4.78 25.47 0.58
C MET A 143 5.92 25.60 1.60
N THR A 144 6.42 24.50 2.16
CA THR A 144 7.55 24.57 3.10
C THR A 144 8.86 24.83 2.36
N SER A 145 9.73 25.65 2.95
CA SER A 145 11.11 25.82 2.49
C SER A 145 12.02 24.64 2.86
N GLN A 146 11.46 23.55 3.39
CA GLN A 146 12.17 22.40 3.96
C GLN A 146 12.11 21.14 3.10
N MET A 147 11.55 21.20 1.88
CA MET A 147 11.61 20.06 0.98
C MET A 147 13.08 19.68 0.70
N HIS A 148 13.39 18.40 0.85
CA HIS A 148 14.72 17.86 0.67
C HIS A 148 14.98 17.64 -0.83
N PRO A 149 16.04 18.22 -1.41
CA PRO A 149 16.41 17.93 -2.79
C PRO A 149 16.65 16.44 -2.98
N VAL A 150 16.25 15.91 -4.14
CA VAL A 150 16.62 14.56 -4.57
C VAL A 150 17.90 14.67 -5.38
N GLU A 151 19.01 14.28 -4.78
CA GLU A 151 20.33 14.22 -5.44
C GLU A 151 20.75 12.76 -5.63
N GLY A 152 21.48 12.48 -6.72
CA GLY A 152 22.00 11.15 -7.02
C GLY A 152 21.27 10.46 -8.17
N ALA A 153 21.32 9.13 -8.18
CA ALA A 153 20.81 8.32 -9.28
C ALA A 153 19.54 7.56 -8.88
N LEU A 154 18.71 7.23 -9.87
CA LEU A 154 17.66 6.22 -9.71
C LEU A 154 18.28 4.83 -9.78
N ARG A 155 18.06 4.01 -8.74
CA ARG A 155 18.47 2.60 -8.70
C ARG A 155 17.24 1.77 -8.34
N THR A 156 17.04 0.65 -9.01
CA THR A 156 15.83 -0.17 -8.84
C THR A 156 16.20 -1.64 -8.79
N ALA A 157 15.52 -2.40 -7.94
CA ALA A 157 15.62 -3.84 -7.89
C ALA A 157 14.23 -4.46 -7.67
N TYR A 158 14.03 -5.67 -8.21
CA TYR A 158 12.77 -6.40 -8.21
C TYR A 158 13.05 -7.90 -8.03
N ALA A 159 12.19 -8.58 -7.29
CA ALA A 159 12.11 -10.03 -7.27
C ALA A 159 10.66 -10.48 -7.00
N GLU A 160 10.37 -11.72 -7.40
CA GLU A 160 9.23 -12.47 -6.89
C GLU A 160 9.75 -13.52 -5.90
N ILE A 161 9.15 -13.57 -4.71
CA ILE A 161 9.44 -14.58 -3.70
C ILE A 161 8.28 -15.57 -3.61
N GLU A 162 8.61 -16.84 -3.39
CA GLU A 162 7.60 -17.89 -3.21
C GLU A 162 6.96 -17.77 -1.83
N LEU A 163 5.88 -17.00 -1.73
CA LEU A 163 5.21 -16.70 -0.47
C LEU A 163 4.37 -17.91 -0.01
N PRO A 164 4.66 -18.51 1.15
CA PRO A 164 4.01 -19.75 1.56
C PRO A 164 2.58 -19.53 2.04
N LEU A 165 1.67 -20.38 1.57
CA LEU A 165 0.39 -20.63 2.22
C LEU A 165 0.60 -21.54 3.44
N ASP A 166 -0.37 -21.55 4.35
CA ASP A 166 -0.48 -22.58 5.39
C ASP A 166 -0.90 -23.92 4.74
N THR A 167 -1.17 -24.91 5.57
CA THR A 167 -1.60 -26.27 5.19
C THR A 167 -2.71 -26.20 4.14
N LEU A 168 -2.45 -26.80 2.98
CA LEU A 168 -3.44 -26.89 1.92
C LEU A 168 -4.58 -27.84 2.32
N PRO A 169 -5.82 -27.53 1.92
CA PRO A 169 -6.95 -28.39 2.22
C PRO A 169 -6.84 -29.71 1.44
N THR A 170 -7.32 -30.80 2.04
CA THR A 170 -7.52 -32.06 1.34
C THR A 170 -8.68 -31.96 0.35
N ARG A 171 -8.70 -32.83 -0.66
CA ARG A 171 -9.85 -32.93 -1.59
C ARG A 171 -11.18 -33.06 -0.85
N GLU A 172 -11.23 -33.89 0.21
CA GLU A 172 -12.42 -34.09 1.03
C GLU A 172 -12.91 -32.79 1.71
N GLN A 173 -11.98 -31.97 2.22
CA GLN A 173 -12.31 -30.66 2.81
C GLN A 173 -12.84 -29.69 1.75
N ILE A 174 -12.30 -29.72 0.53
CA ILE A 174 -12.78 -28.88 -0.58
C ILE A 174 -14.19 -29.36 -1.01
N GLU A 175 -14.44 -30.66 -1.11
CA GLU A 175 -15.76 -31.23 -1.41
C GLU A 175 -16.81 -30.89 -0.33
N LEU A 176 -16.40 -30.71 0.93
CA LEU A 176 -17.26 -30.19 1.98
C LEU A 176 -17.61 -28.72 1.75
N ASN A 177 -16.61 -27.88 1.42
CA ASN A 177 -16.82 -26.46 1.12
C ASN A 177 -17.74 -26.25 -0.11
N ALA A 178 -17.72 -27.17 -1.08
CA ALA A 178 -18.62 -27.17 -2.24
C ALA A 178 -20.11 -27.35 -1.86
N LYS A 179 -20.40 -27.73 -0.60
CA LYS A 179 -21.74 -27.91 -0.05
C LYS A 179 -22.09 -26.84 1.00
N SER A 180 -21.27 -25.79 1.14
CA SER A 180 -21.51 -24.68 2.07
C SER A 180 -22.76 -23.88 1.71
N GLU A 181 -23.36 -23.22 2.70
CA GLU A 181 -24.41 -22.22 2.48
C GLU A 181 -23.84 -20.88 1.97
N ASN A 182 -22.52 -20.68 2.10
CA ASN A 182 -21.83 -19.51 1.59
C ASN A 182 -21.46 -19.73 0.10
N HIS A 183 -22.11 -19.01 -0.81
CA HIS A 183 -21.90 -19.18 -2.25
C HIS A 183 -20.47 -18.85 -2.70
N TYR A 184 -19.74 -18.01 -1.97
CA TYR A 184 -18.33 -17.72 -2.27
C TYR A 184 -17.42 -18.91 -1.93
N GLU A 185 -17.70 -19.61 -0.83
CA GLU A 185 -16.98 -20.85 -0.48
C GLU A 185 -17.27 -21.94 -1.51
N VAL A 186 -18.53 -22.07 -1.95
CA VAL A 186 -18.92 -23.00 -3.01
C VAL A 186 -18.20 -22.66 -4.32
N SER A 187 -18.16 -21.39 -4.71
CA SER A 187 -17.47 -20.93 -5.93
C SER A 187 -15.98 -21.26 -5.89
N ARG A 188 -15.29 -20.92 -4.79
CA ARG A 188 -13.87 -21.26 -4.62
C ARG A 188 -13.66 -22.77 -4.64
N ALA A 189 -14.48 -23.54 -3.91
CA ALA A 189 -14.34 -24.98 -3.84
C ALA A 189 -14.50 -25.63 -5.21
N THR A 190 -15.49 -25.17 -6.00
CA THR A 190 -15.71 -25.65 -7.37
C THR A 190 -14.49 -25.39 -8.25
N MET A 191 -13.91 -24.17 -8.19
CA MET A 191 -12.69 -23.82 -8.92
C MET A 191 -11.50 -24.72 -8.54
N LEU A 192 -11.28 -24.96 -7.24
CA LEU A 192 -10.18 -25.79 -6.76
C LEU A 192 -10.36 -27.27 -7.13
N LEU A 193 -11.58 -27.80 -7.10
CA LEU A 193 -11.87 -29.16 -7.55
C LEU A 193 -11.63 -29.31 -9.05
N GLU A 194 -12.08 -28.35 -9.86
CA GLU A 194 -11.82 -28.34 -11.30
C GLU A 194 -10.32 -28.32 -11.61
N GLN A 195 -9.53 -27.51 -10.90
CA GLN A 195 -8.07 -27.51 -11.01
C GLN A 195 -7.48 -28.91 -10.73
N ILE A 196 -7.88 -29.54 -9.62
CA ILE A 196 -7.41 -30.87 -9.22
C ILE A 196 -7.83 -31.94 -10.24
N ASP A 197 -9.09 -31.90 -10.71
CA ASP A 197 -9.65 -32.87 -11.66
C ASP A 197 -8.98 -32.78 -13.04
N ASN A 198 -8.49 -31.59 -13.40
CA ASN A 198 -7.65 -31.37 -14.58
C ASN A 198 -6.18 -31.79 -14.37
N GLY A 199 -5.84 -32.42 -13.24
CA GLY A 199 -4.50 -32.93 -12.95
C GLY A 199 -3.49 -31.85 -12.53
N MET A 200 -3.95 -30.63 -12.20
CA MET A 200 -3.09 -29.57 -11.69
C MET A 200 -3.11 -29.59 -10.16
N PRO A 201 -1.97 -29.79 -9.48
CA PRO A 201 -1.93 -29.72 -8.02
C PRO A 201 -2.18 -28.29 -7.54
N LEU A 202 -2.68 -28.16 -6.31
CA LEU A 202 -2.73 -26.87 -5.62
C LEU A 202 -1.31 -26.45 -5.23
N SER A 203 -0.95 -25.19 -5.51
CA SER A 203 0.35 -24.66 -5.13
C SER A 203 0.41 -24.37 -3.63
N GLN A 204 1.54 -24.70 -2.99
CA GLN A 204 1.81 -24.36 -1.58
C GLN A 204 2.31 -22.91 -1.43
N THR A 205 2.70 -22.28 -2.54
CA THR A 205 3.30 -20.93 -2.57
C THR A 205 2.65 -20.07 -3.65
N TYR A 206 2.82 -18.76 -3.53
CA TYR A 206 2.43 -17.77 -4.52
C TYR A 206 3.62 -16.87 -4.89
N PRO A 207 3.88 -16.57 -6.17
CA PRO A 207 4.97 -15.67 -6.56
C PRO A 207 4.61 -14.22 -6.19
N TYR A 208 5.17 -13.73 -5.09
CA TYR A 208 4.84 -12.43 -4.51
C TYR A 208 5.85 -11.36 -4.93
N PRO A 209 5.42 -10.27 -5.59
CA PRO A 209 6.32 -9.23 -6.08
C PRO A 209 6.79 -8.30 -4.95
N VAL A 210 8.11 -8.12 -4.85
CA VAL A 210 8.79 -7.16 -3.98
C VAL A 210 9.74 -6.31 -4.81
N SER A 211 9.68 -4.99 -4.64
CA SER A 211 10.63 -4.09 -5.31
C SER A 211 11.05 -2.95 -4.38
N ALA A 212 12.26 -2.44 -4.60
CA ALA A 212 12.78 -1.26 -3.93
C ALA A 212 13.45 -0.34 -4.95
N TRP A 213 13.16 0.96 -4.84
CA TRP A 213 13.80 2.01 -5.62
C TRP A 213 14.55 2.94 -4.67
N SER A 214 15.81 3.24 -4.97
CA SER A 214 16.52 4.40 -4.43
C SER A 214 16.30 5.56 -5.40
N ILE A 215 15.54 6.56 -4.98
CA ILE A 215 15.27 7.77 -5.74
C ILE A 215 16.24 8.84 -5.22
N GLY A 216 17.36 9.00 -5.93
CA GLY A 216 18.50 9.69 -5.37
C GLY A 216 19.16 8.86 -4.27
N ASP A 217 19.87 9.51 -3.37
CA ASP A 217 20.65 8.85 -2.32
C ASP A 217 19.93 8.76 -0.96
N ASP A 218 18.81 9.49 -0.78
CA ASP A 218 18.08 9.57 0.49
C ASP A 218 16.73 8.83 0.50
N LEU A 219 16.02 8.79 -0.64
CA LEU A 219 14.63 8.34 -0.68
C LEU A 219 14.52 6.87 -1.12
N GLN A 220 13.88 6.06 -0.27
CA GLN A 220 13.60 4.65 -0.52
C GLN A 220 12.11 4.48 -0.83
N PHE A 221 11.79 3.97 -2.02
CA PHE A 221 10.43 3.63 -2.40
C PHE A 221 10.29 2.12 -2.53
N VAL A 222 9.66 1.50 -1.54
CA VAL A 222 9.34 0.08 -1.48
C VAL A 222 7.96 -0.16 -2.06
N THR A 223 7.82 -1.19 -2.90
CA THR A 223 6.53 -1.58 -3.49
C THR A 223 6.24 -3.04 -3.18
N LEU A 224 5.02 -3.31 -2.72
CA LEU A 224 4.56 -4.62 -2.27
C LEU A 224 3.27 -5.01 -3.01
N GLY A 225 3.17 -6.27 -3.42
CA GLY A 225 1.95 -6.83 -4.03
C GLY A 225 0.79 -6.98 -3.03
N GLY A 226 -0.43 -7.07 -3.54
CA GLY A 226 -1.62 -7.33 -2.72
C GLY A 226 -2.12 -6.14 -1.90
N GLU A 227 -3.16 -6.40 -1.11
CA GLU A 227 -3.72 -5.44 -0.16
C GLU A 227 -2.95 -5.54 1.17
N VAL A 228 -1.89 -4.75 1.31
CA VAL A 228 -0.98 -4.83 2.46
C VAL A 228 -1.49 -4.02 3.66
N VAL A 229 -1.50 -4.63 4.85
CA VAL A 229 -1.92 -3.97 6.10
C VAL A 229 -0.86 -3.00 6.63
N VAL A 230 -1.28 -2.03 7.44
CA VAL A 230 -0.46 -0.89 7.86
C VAL A 230 0.80 -1.25 8.64
N ASP A 231 0.79 -2.40 9.34
CA ASP A 231 1.92 -2.90 10.12
C ASP A 231 3.22 -2.97 9.30
N TYR A 232 3.15 -3.33 8.01
CA TYR A 232 4.32 -3.37 7.14
C TYR A 232 4.93 -1.99 6.94
N ALA A 233 4.12 -0.96 6.68
CA ALA A 233 4.63 0.40 6.51
C ALA A 233 5.28 0.90 7.80
N ILE A 234 4.63 0.68 8.95
CA ILE A 234 5.16 1.09 10.26
C ILE A 234 6.49 0.37 10.57
N ARG A 235 6.52 -0.95 10.38
CA ARG A 235 7.71 -1.76 10.62
C ARG A 235 8.86 -1.35 9.71
N LEU A 236 8.63 -1.27 8.40
CA LEU A 236 9.67 -0.91 7.43
C LEU A 236 10.22 0.50 7.67
N LYS A 237 9.36 1.49 7.96
CA LYS A 237 9.81 2.83 8.35
C LYS A 237 10.66 2.81 9.62
N SER A 238 10.29 2.00 10.61
CA SER A 238 11.05 1.86 11.87
C SER A 238 12.39 1.14 11.69
N GLU A 239 12.49 0.21 10.75
CA GLU A 239 13.70 -0.61 10.52
C GLU A 239 14.65 0.01 9.48
N LEU A 240 14.14 0.92 8.63
CA LEU A 240 14.89 1.56 7.55
C LEU A 240 15.08 3.07 7.82
N ALA A 241 14.87 3.93 6.82
CA ALA A 241 15.21 5.35 6.83
C ALA A 241 14.05 6.25 7.31
N GLY A 242 13.14 5.74 8.15
CA GLY A 242 12.06 6.55 8.74
C GLY A 242 11.15 7.18 7.67
N ALA A 243 10.98 8.50 7.74
CA ALA A 243 10.13 9.25 6.82
C ALA A 243 10.61 9.23 5.35
N SER A 244 11.88 8.87 5.10
CA SER A 244 12.43 8.67 3.76
C SER A 244 12.10 7.28 3.18
N THR A 245 11.39 6.42 3.92
CA THR A 245 10.94 5.11 3.46
C THR A 245 9.47 5.16 3.12
N TRP A 246 9.16 5.17 1.82
CA TRP A 246 7.81 5.13 1.30
C TRP A 246 7.44 3.70 0.95
N VAL A 247 6.25 3.26 1.33
CA VAL A 247 5.81 1.88 1.13
C VAL A 247 4.45 1.89 0.43
N ALA A 248 4.43 1.45 -0.83
CA ALA A 248 3.21 1.23 -1.60
C ALA A 248 2.76 -0.23 -1.48
N GLY A 249 1.45 -0.42 -1.27
CA GLY A 249 0.79 -1.70 -1.54
C GLY A 249 0.32 -1.74 -3.01
N TYR A 250 -0.54 -2.71 -3.33
CA TYR A 250 -1.24 -2.79 -4.62
C TYR A 250 -0.32 -2.72 -5.85
N SER A 251 0.94 -3.14 -5.69
CA SER A 251 1.98 -2.92 -6.70
C SER A 251 2.31 -4.21 -7.44
N ASN A 252 2.37 -4.14 -8.77
CA ASN A 252 2.65 -5.24 -9.72
C ASN A 252 1.58 -6.35 -9.76
N ASP A 253 0.99 -6.71 -8.63
CA ASP A 253 -0.06 -7.73 -8.54
C ASP A 253 -0.99 -7.50 -7.33
N VAL A 254 -2.21 -8.03 -7.37
CA VAL A 254 -3.21 -7.99 -6.28
C VAL A 254 -3.85 -9.36 -6.10
N MET A 255 -3.15 -10.23 -5.37
CA MET A 255 -3.53 -11.63 -5.18
C MET A 255 -4.39 -11.91 -3.95
N ALA A 256 -4.28 -11.08 -2.90
CA ALA A 256 -5.05 -11.16 -1.67
C ALA A 256 -4.72 -10.00 -0.73
N TYR A 257 -5.36 -9.99 0.43
CA TYR A 257 -4.83 -9.30 1.61
C TYR A 257 -3.52 -9.91 2.07
N ILE A 258 -2.58 -9.06 2.48
CA ILE A 258 -1.28 -9.43 3.03
C ILE A 258 -1.26 -9.01 4.50
N PRO A 259 -1.60 -9.93 5.43
CA PRO A 259 -1.63 -9.65 6.85
C PRO A 259 -0.21 -9.62 7.44
N SER A 260 -0.04 -8.84 8.52
CA SER A 260 1.07 -9.05 9.45
C SER A 260 0.80 -10.28 10.29
N ARG A 261 1.81 -10.77 11.02
CA ARG A 261 1.66 -11.86 11.99
C ARG A 261 0.60 -11.54 13.04
N ARG A 262 0.49 -10.26 13.45
CA ARG A 262 -0.57 -9.78 14.35
C ARG A 262 -1.95 -9.95 13.70
N VAL A 263 -2.16 -9.42 12.50
CA VAL A 263 -3.45 -9.48 11.80
C VAL A 263 -3.84 -10.92 11.47
N LEU A 264 -2.88 -11.75 11.06
CA LEU A 264 -3.09 -13.17 10.80
C LEU A 264 -3.56 -13.90 12.07
N ALA A 265 -2.92 -13.66 13.21
CA ALA A 265 -3.28 -14.27 14.49
C ALA A 265 -4.65 -13.80 15.02
N GLU A 266 -5.02 -12.54 14.78
CA GLU A 266 -6.35 -12.02 15.09
C GLU A 266 -7.45 -12.60 14.18
N GLY A 267 -7.11 -13.04 12.96
CA GLY A 267 -8.05 -13.52 11.96
C GLY A 267 -8.95 -12.41 11.40
N GLY A 268 -10.20 -12.76 11.08
CA GLY A 268 -11.14 -11.84 10.45
C GLY A 268 -10.91 -11.68 8.94
N TYR A 269 -11.34 -10.57 8.37
CA TYR A 269 -11.35 -10.37 6.91
C TYR A 269 -9.93 -10.36 6.31
N GLU A 270 -9.06 -9.47 6.78
CA GLU A 270 -7.67 -9.35 6.30
C GLU A 270 -6.79 -10.51 6.79
N GLY A 271 -7.12 -11.10 7.94
CA GLY A 271 -6.36 -12.18 8.56
C GLY A 271 -6.64 -13.58 7.99
N GLY A 272 -7.41 -13.70 6.91
CA GLY A 272 -7.64 -14.98 6.22
C GLY A 272 -9.05 -15.18 5.68
N GLY A 273 -10.05 -14.46 6.18
CA GLY A 273 -11.43 -14.56 5.71
C GLY A 273 -11.57 -14.15 4.24
N ALA A 274 -10.80 -13.17 3.78
CA ALA A 274 -10.86 -12.67 2.42
C ALA A 274 -10.32 -13.65 1.36
N MET A 275 -9.55 -14.67 1.74
CA MET A 275 -8.94 -15.63 0.81
C MET A 275 -9.98 -16.33 -0.08
N VAL A 276 -11.22 -16.45 0.41
CA VAL A 276 -12.32 -17.02 -0.35
C VAL A 276 -12.63 -16.25 -1.63
N TYR A 277 -12.56 -14.91 -1.59
CA TYR A 277 -12.86 -14.04 -2.73
C TYR A 277 -11.73 -14.00 -3.76
N TYR A 278 -10.52 -14.32 -3.31
CA TYR A 278 -9.31 -14.39 -4.13
C TYR A 278 -9.05 -15.80 -4.69
N GLY A 279 -9.88 -16.78 -4.35
CA GLY A 279 -9.73 -18.15 -4.82
C GLY A 279 -8.57 -18.92 -4.19
N LEU A 280 -7.88 -18.36 -3.19
CA LEU A 280 -6.74 -19.03 -2.56
C LEU A 280 -7.18 -20.23 -1.71
N PRO A 281 -6.45 -21.36 -1.79
CA PRO A 281 -6.86 -22.62 -1.17
C PRO A 281 -6.72 -22.63 0.35
N SER A 282 -5.83 -21.80 0.91
CA SER A 282 -5.59 -21.68 2.35
C SER A 282 -5.28 -20.22 2.72
N VAL A 283 -5.10 -19.96 4.01
CA VAL A 283 -4.54 -18.71 4.51
C VAL A 283 -3.04 -18.67 4.26
N TRP A 284 -2.43 -17.49 4.41
CA TRP A 284 -0.97 -17.37 4.39
C TRP A 284 -0.33 -18.05 5.60
N SER A 285 0.89 -18.55 5.41
CA SER A 285 1.74 -19.03 6.50
C SER A 285 2.06 -17.90 7.50
N PRO A 286 2.24 -18.18 8.80
CA PRO A 286 2.69 -17.19 9.79
C PRO A 286 4.07 -16.56 9.53
N GLU A 287 4.82 -17.08 8.56
CA GLU A 287 6.17 -16.62 8.22
C GLU A 287 6.19 -15.49 7.17
N ILE A 288 5.07 -15.23 6.47
CA ILE A 288 5.05 -14.31 5.32
C ILE A 288 5.53 -12.91 5.65
N GLU A 289 5.28 -12.41 6.86
CA GLU A 289 5.72 -11.07 7.25
C GLU A 289 7.25 -10.97 7.28
N ASN A 290 7.91 -11.99 7.82
CA ASN A 290 9.37 -12.02 7.88
C ASN A 290 9.99 -12.27 6.50
N ASP A 291 9.37 -13.11 5.68
CA ASP A 291 9.84 -13.38 4.32
C ASP A 291 9.79 -12.10 3.47
N ILE A 292 8.69 -11.37 3.53
CA ILE A 292 8.51 -10.10 2.82
C ILE A 292 9.49 -9.04 3.34
N VAL A 293 9.56 -8.84 4.66
CA VAL A 293 10.44 -7.81 5.24
C VAL A 293 11.91 -8.15 4.97
N GLY A 294 12.31 -9.42 5.08
CA GLY A 294 13.65 -9.88 4.76
C GLY A 294 14.02 -9.60 3.30
N GLU A 295 13.10 -9.85 2.37
CA GLU A 295 13.32 -9.50 0.96
C GLU A 295 13.38 -8.00 0.73
N VAL A 296 12.55 -7.19 1.41
CA VAL A 296 12.64 -5.72 1.32
C VAL A 296 14.03 -5.22 1.75
N HIS A 297 14.56 -5.71 2.88
CA HIS A 297 15.92 -5.36 3.31
C HIS A 297 16.98 -5.71 2.26
N ARG A 298 16.89 -6.90 1.67
CA ARG A 298 17.79 -7.33 0.58
C ARG A 298 17.68 -6.40 -0.64
N GLN A 299 16.46 -6.05 -1.05
CA GLN A 299 16.22 -5.18 -2.19
C GLN A 299 16.73 -3.75 -1.94
N VAL A 300 16.54 -3.22 -0.72
CA VAL A 300 17.06 -1.91 -0.31
C VAL A 300 18.60 -1.90 -0.32
N GLU A 301 19.26 -2.96 0.15
CA GLU A 301 20.71 -3.09 0.08
C GLU A 301 21.22 -3.10 -1.38
N LEU A 302 20.54 -3.83 -2.27
CA LEU A 302 20.89 -3.89 -3.69
C LEU A 302 20.81 -2.52 -4.40
N VAL A 303 19.95 -1.62 -3.95
CA VAL A 303 19.77 -0.29 -4.54
C VAL A 303 20.46 0.82 -3.75
N ALA A 304 21.17 0.50 -2.68
CA ALA A 304 21.85 1.50 -1.86
C ALA A 304 22.94 2.25 -2.64
N PRO A 305 23.20 3.54 -2.31
CA PRO A 305 24.33 4.27 -2.87
C PRO A 305 25.67 3.57 -2.60
N GLN A 306 26.60 3.60 -3.56
CA GLN A 306 27.91 2.97 -3.40
C GLN A 306 28.69 3.61 -2.23
N GLY A 307 29.11 2.80 -1.26
CA GLY A 307 29.85 3.24 -0.08
C GLY A 307 29.02 3.36 1.21
N THR A 308 27.70 3.20 1.13
CA THR A 308 26.83 3.10 2.31
C THR A 308 27.03 1.72 2.95
N THR A 309 27.72 1.67 4.08
CA THR A 309 27.78 0.45 4.91
C THR A 309 26.53 0.45 5.78
N VAL A 310 25.57 -0.45 5.51
CA VAL A 310 24.47 -0.71 6.43
C VAL A 310 25.09 -1.33 7.68
N ILE A 311 25.14 -0.57 8.78
CA ILE A 311 25.56 -1.11 10.06
C ILE A 311 24.43 -2.03 10.52
N GLU A 312 24.63 -3.34 10.40
CA GLU A 312 23.77 -4.32 11.07
C GLU A 312 23.72 -3.96 12.56
N LEU A 313 22.56 -3.50 13.02
CA LEU A 313 22.26 -3.40 14.44
C LEU A 313 22.20 -4.83 14.98
N GLN A 314 23.35 -5.36 15.38
CA GLN A 314 23.44 -6.59 16.15
C GLN A 314 22.52 -6.42 17.37
N SER A 315 21.54 -7.32 17.45
CA SER A 315 20.53 -7.37 18.50
C SER A 315 21.15 -7.23 19.89
N LEU A 316 20.91 -6.10 20.54
CA LEU A 316 20.99 -6.00 21.98
C LEU A 316 19.79 -6.76 22.56
N ARG A 317 19.99 -8.04 22.88
CA ARG A 317 19.15 -8.72 23.87
C ARG A 317 19.78 -8.54 25.26
N PRO A 318 18.96 -8.34 26.31
CA PRO A 318 19.42 -8.16 27.68
C PRO A 318 20.13 -9.40 28.24
#